data_AF-A0A947UK61-F1
#
_entry.id   AF-A0A947UK61-F1
#
_cell.length_a   1.000
_cell.length_b   1.000
_cell.length_c   1.000
_cell.angle_alpha   90.00
_cell.angle_beta   90.00
_cell.angle_gamma   90.00
#
_symmetry.space_group_name_H-M   'P 1'
#
loop_
_entity.id
_entity.type
_entity.pdbx_description
1 polymer ?
#
loop_
_entity_poly.entity_id
_entity_poly.type
_entity_poly.pdbx_seq_one_letter_code
_entity_poly.pdbx_strand_id
1 'polypeptide(L)' 'MTYEEHLDEVTTLITEKYDVADDAAIKMVMRAQADDFFTGHDDDESICTLDRAHLDAKAVFKKYK' A
#
# COMPACT_ATOMS: atom_id res chain seq x y z
N MET A 1 5.12 11.03 -4.99
CA MET A 1 5.15 10.96 -3.52
C MET A 1 6.46 10.27 -3.16
N THR A 2 6.98 10.49 -1.96
CA THR A 2 8.07 9.66 -1.45
C THR A 2 7.58 8.22 -1.23
N TYR A 3 8.51 7.28 -1.10
CA TYR A 3 8.17 5.89 -0.79
C TYR A 3 7.30 5.75 0.47
N GLU A 4 7.65 6.42 1.56
CA GLU A 4 6.90 6.37 2.82
C GLU A 4 5.50 7.00 2.69
N GLU A 5 5.38 8.14 2.01
CA GLU A 5 4.07 8.74 1.70
C GLU A 5 3.20 7.81 0.84
N HIS A 6 3.80 7.03 -0.06
CA HIS A 6 3.06 6.05 -0.86
C HIS A 6 2.54 4.90 0.00
N LEU A 7 3.30 4.40 0.96
CA LEU A 7 2.86 3.34 1.87
C LEU A 7 1.74 3.82 2.80
N ASP A 8 1.85 5.04 3.30
CA ASP A 8 0.81 5.67 4.12
C ASP A 8 -0.48 5.88 3.32
N GLU A 9 -0.37 6.37 2.08
CA GLU A 9 -1.50 6.52 1.16
C GLU A 9 -2.14 5.17 0.83
N VAL A 10 -1.36 4.14 0.52
CA VAL A 10 -1.90 2.79 0.29
C VAL A 10 -2.66 2.28 1.51
N THR A 11 -2.14 2.51 2.72
CA THR A 11 -2.79 2.11 3.97
C THR A 11 -4.12 2.85 4.15
N THR A 12 -4.11 4.17 4.00
CA THR A 12 -5.30 5.03 4.07
C THR A 12 -6.37 4.60 3.06
N LEU A 13 -5.97 4.30 1.83
CA LEU A 13 -6.89 3.84 0.80
C LEU A 13 -7.51 2.47 1.11
N ILE A 14 -6.80 1.59 1.82
CA ILE A 14 -7.37 0.31 2.25
C ILE A 14 -8.45 0.53 3.31
N THR A 15 -8.20 1.42 4.28
CA THR A 15 -9.16 1.70 5.36
C THR A 15 -10.41 2.36 4.79
N GLU A 16 -10.26 3.38 3.95
CA GLU A 16 -11.37 4.14 3.37
C GLU A 16 -12.21 3.33 2.37
N LYS A 17 -11.58 2.53 1.49
CA LYS A 17 -12.30 1.82 0.42
C LYS A 17 -12.96 0.53 0.89
N TYR A 18 -12.43 -0.10 1.93
CA TYR A 18 -12.82 -1.44 2.34
C TYR A 18 -13.36 -1.52 3.77
N ASP A 19 -13.51 -0.38 4.47
CA ASP A 19 -14.00 -0.30 5.85
C ASP A 19 -13.18 -1.20 6.80
N VAL A 20 -11.86 -1.16 6.61
CA VAL A 20 -10.88 -1.93 7.39
C VAL A 20 -10.28 -1.02 8.46
N ALA A 21 -10.17 -1.51 9.69
CA ALA A 21 -9.51 -0.76 10.77
C ALA A 21 -8.02 -0.54 10.45
N ASP A 22 -7.46 0.60 10.90
CA ASP A 22 -6.07 1.00 10.62
C ASP A 22 -5.07 -0.10 10.95
N ASP A 23 -5.15 -0.70 12.15
CA ASP A 23 -4.27 -1.79 12.59
C ASP A 23 -4.29 -3.01 11.64
N ALA A 24 -5.43 -3.28 11.01
CA ALA A 24 -5.56 -4.37 10.06
C ALA A 24 -4.97 -3.99 8.70
N ALA A 25 -5.23 -2.78 8.20
CA ALA A 25 -4.64 -2.27 6.96
C ALA A 25 -3.11 -2.20 7.04
N ILE A 26 -2.57 -1.69 8.15
CA ILE A 26 -1.12 -1.64 8.43
C ILE A 26 -0.51 -3.04 8.36
N LYS A 27 -1.15 -4.05 8.97
CA LYS A 27 -0.67 -5.44 8.90
C LYS A 27 -0.68 -6.00 7.48
N MET A 28 -1.64 -5.62 6.64
CA MET A 28 -1.67 -6.03 5.23
C MET A 28 -0.48 -5.42 4.47
N VAL A 29 -0.22 -4.12 4.66
CA VAL A 29 0.90 -3.42 4.02
C VAL A 29 2.25 -3.96 4.52
N MET A 30 2.41 -4.20 5.82
CA MET A 30 3.61 -4.83 6.38
C MET A 30 3.87 -6.23 5.79
N ARG A 31 2.82 -7.05 5.60
CA ARG A 31 2.95 -8.36 4.94
C ARG A 31 3.39 -8.21 3.48
N ALA A 32 2.85 -7.23 2.77
CA ALA A 32 3.25 -6.94 1.40
C ALA A 32 4.71 -6.46 1.31
N GLN A 33 5.17 -5.63 2.25
CA GLN A 33 6.58 -5.22 2.35
C GLN A 33 7.49 -6.42 2.61
N ALA A 34 7.11 -7.33 3.52
CA ALA A 34 7.88 -8.54 3.80
C ALA A 34 7.92 -9.55 2.62
N ASP A 35 7.00 -9.40 1.66
CA ASP A 35 6.88 -10.18 0.42
C ASP A 35 7.59 -9.49 -0.76
N ASP A 36 8.40 -8.44 -0.52
CA ASP A 36 9.09 -7.63 -1.53
C ASP A 36 8.14 -6.97 -2.55
N PHE A 37 6.85 -6.78 -2.22
CA PHE A 37 5.87 -6.20 -3.14
C PHE A 37 6.20 -4.75 -3.51
N PHE A 38 6.78 -4.00 -2.58
CA PHE A 38 7.03 -2.57 -2.72
C PHE A 38 8.47 -2.21 -3.13
N THR A 39 9.36 -3.18 -3.35
CA THR A 39 10.77 -2.91 -3.71
C THR A 39 10.92 -1.99 -4.93
N GLY A 40 10.08 -2.16 -5.95
CA GLY A 40 10.10 -1.27 -7.13
C GLY A 40 9.72 0.19 -6.84
N HIS A 41 8.98 0.45 -5.76
CA HIS A 41 8.61 1.81 -5.33
C HIS A 41 9.76 2.48 -4.55
N ASP A 42 10.55 1.67 -3.84
CA ASP A 42 11.77 2.11 -3.15
C ASP A 42 12.88 2.43 -4.16
N ASP A 43 13.01 1.60 -5.21
CA ASP A 43 13.99 1.79 -6.27
C ASP A 43 13.65 2.95 -7.23
N ASP A 44 12.36 3.23 -7.45
CA ASP A 44 11.88 4.25 -8.39
C ASP A 44 10.69 5.04 -7.82
N GLU A 45 10.98 6.16 -7.16
CA GLU A 45 9.94 7.05 -6.61
C GLU A 45 9.01 7.65 -7.69
N SER A 46 9.37 7.58 -8.98
CA SER A 46 8.50 8.11 -10.05
C SER A 46 7.21 7.30 -10.20
N ILE A 47 7.18 6.04 -9.74
CA ILE A 47 5.97 5.22 -9.75
C ILE A 47 5.09 5.43 -8.51
N CYS A 48 5.59 6.12 -7.46
CA CYS A 48 4.88 6.49 -6.23
C CYS A 48 3.85 7.61 -6.49
N THR A 49 2.83 7.29 -7.28
CA THR A 49 1.75 8.18 -7.70
C THR A 49 0.43 7.76 -7.04
N LEU A 50 -0.52 8.69 -6.91
CA LEU A 50 -1.83 8.40 -6.31
C LEU A 50 -2.58 7.29 -7.08
N ASP A 51 -2.51 7.33 -8.42
CA ASP A 51 -3.11 6.29 -9.27
C ASP A 51 -2.49 4.93 -8.98
N ARG A 52 -1.18 4.87 -8.77
CA ARG A 52 -0.49 3.65 -8.40
C ARG A 52 -0.89 3.17 -7.00
N ALA A 53 -0.98 4.08 -6.02
CA ALA A 53 -1.42 3.76 -4.66
C ALA A 53 -2.82 3.13 -4.64
N HIS A 54 -3.75 3.61 -5.47
CA HIS A 54 -5.06 2.97 -5.63
C HIS A 54 -5.00 1.53 -6.18
N LEU A 55 -4.10 1.27 -7.13
CA LEU A 55 -3.91 -0.08 -7.68
C LEU A 55 -3.28 -1.01 -6.66
N ASP A 56 -2.28 -0.53 -5.93
CA ASP A 56 -1.58 -1.29 -4.89
C ASP A 56 -2.49 -1.56 -3.70
N ALA A 57 -3.28 -0.59 -3.21
CA ALA A 57 -4.27 -0.80 -2.16
C ALA A 57 -5.23 -1.94 -2.50
N LYS A 58 -5.71 -1.99 -3.76
CA LYS A 58 -6.57 -3.08 -4.24
C LYS A 58 -5.83 -4.42 -4.28
N ALA A 59 -4.59 -4.43 -4.76
CA ALA A 59 -3.78 -5.65 -4.84
C ALA A 59 -3.45 -6.20 -3.44
N VAL A 60 -3.04 -5.33 -2.53
CA VAL A 60 -2.70 -5.63 -1.14
C VAL A 60 -3.91 -6.18 -0.41
N PHE A 61 -5.05 -5.47 -0.44
CA PHE A 61 -6.27 -5.95 0.20
C PHE A 61 -6.71 -7.32 -0.33
N LYS A 62 -6.62 -7.56 -1.64
CA LYS A 62 -7.01 -8.84 -2.24
C LYS A 62 -6.11 -10.00 -1.80
N LYS A 63 -4.79 -9.77 -1.66
CA LYS A 63 -3.81 -10.81 -1.39
C LYS A 63 -3.55 -11.05 0.10
N TYR A 64 -3.61 -10.00 0.93
CA TYR A 64 -3.12 -10.03 2.32
C TYR A 64 -4.19 -9.86 3.40
N LYS A 65 -5.47 -9.82 3.03
CA LYS A 65 -6.60 -9.80 3.98
C LYS A 65 -6.57 -10.92 5.02
#